data_AF-A0A828Q0S3-F1
#
_entry.id   AF-A0A828Q0S3-F1
#
_cell.length_a   1.000
_cell.length_b   1.000
_cell.length_c   1.000
_cell.angle_alpha   90.00
_cell.angle_beta   90.00
_cell.angle_gamma   90.00
#
_symmetry.space_group_name_H-M   'P 1'
#
loop_
_entity.id
_entity.type
_entity.pdbx_description
1 polymer ?
#
loop_
_entity_poly.entity_id
_entity_poly.type
_entity_poly.pdbx_seq_one_letter_code
_entity_poly.pdbx_strand_id
1 'polypeptide(L)'
;MADNEKTIPFLPIRLNKEATVFGGMTVSEFGISAAIGFVIGLIIGLLLWVLTDWWLLIPALGMLLCILTVLIGKGIVAALKRGKPESYLNRKIEEKLDEILMGNKFIRREGVWSIRRQKGNQK
;
A
#
# COMPACT_ATOMS: atom_id res chain seq x y z
N MET A 1 -10.77 11.19 48.11
CA MET A 1 -10.25 11.08 46.73
C MET A 1 -9.99 9.60 46.48
N ALA A 2 -10.88 8.94 45.74
CA ALA A 2 -10.67 7.57 45.29
C ALA A 2 -10.66 7.61 43.76
N ASP A 3 -9.67 6.94 43.18
CA ASP A 3 -9.19 7.14 41.82
C ASP A 3 -10.22 6.73 40.77
N ASN A 4 -10.49 7.64 39.85
CA ASN A 4 -11.20 7.38 38.60
C ASN A 4 -10.28 6.60 37.65
N GLU A 5 -9.91 5.37 37.99
CA GLU A 5 -9.33 4.45 37.03
C GLU A 5 -10.44 3.95 36.10
N LYS A 6 -10.78 4.77 35.10
CA LYS A 6 -11.58 4.36 33.95
C LYS A 6 -10.76 3.36 33.13
N THR A 7 -10.75 2.11 33.56
CA THR A 7 -10.29 0.98 32.74
C THR A 7 -11.21 0.92 31.53
N ILE A 8 -10.70 1.37 30.37
CA ILE A 8 -11.46 1.42 29.13
C ILE A 8 -11.76 -0.05 28.76
N PRO A 9 -13.02 -0.49 28.77
CA PRO A 9 -13.38 -1.91 28.71
C PRO A 9 -13.06 -2.56 27.36
N PHE A 10 -12.62 -1.77 26.38
CA PHE A 10 -12.31 -2.26 25.05
C PHE A 10 -11.20 -1.41 24.43
N LEU A 11 -10.09 -2.05 24.09
CA LEU A 11 -9.10 -1.42 23.22
C LEU A 11 -9.70 -1.39 21.81
N PRO A 12 -9.90 -0.22 21.17
CA PRO A 12 -10.44 -0.17 19.82
C PRO A 12 -9.45 -0.83 18.84
N ILE A 13 -9.73 -2.08 18.49
CA ILE A 13 -8.99 -2.90 17.49
C ILE A 13 -8.94 -2.27 16.08
N ARG A 14 -9.66 -1.16 15.87
CA ARG A 14 -9.70 -0.41 14.61
C ARG A 14 -8.80 0.81 14.59
N LEU A 15 -8.12 1.18 15.69
CA LEU A 15 -7.39 2.45 15.76
C LEU A 15 -6.26 2.55 14.74
N ASN A 16 -5.62 1.43 14.42
CA ASN A 16 -4.50 1.38 13.47
C ASN A 16 -4.91 0.75 12.11
N LYS A 17 -6.22 0.57 11.90
CA LYS A 17 -6.74 -0.04 10.68
C LYS A 17 -7.00 1.05 9.64
N GLU A 18 -6.41 0.89 8.47
CA GLU A 18 -6.76 1.74 7.33
C GLU A 18 -8.23 1.55 6.95
N ALA A 19 -8.92 2.67 6.72
CA ALA A 19 -10.30 2.67 6.28
C ALA A 19 -10.41 2.04 4.87
N THR A 20 -11.43 1.21 4.69
CA THR A 20 -11.80 0.69 3.37
C THR A 20 -12.58 1.75 2.62
N VAL A 21 -12.12 2.13 1.43
CA VAL A 21 -12.72 3.21 0.62
C VAL A 21 -13.66 2.66 -0.44
N PHE A 22 -13.20 1.68 -1.22
CA PHE A 22 -13.93 1.21 -2.40
C PHE A 22 -13.91 -0.31 -2.52
N GLY A 23 -15.07 -0.95 -2.45
CA GLY A 23 -15.21 -2.40 -2.69
C GLY A 23 -14.35 -3.31 -1.81
N GLY A 24 -13.96 -2.86 -0.60
CA GLY A 24 -13.06 -3.61 0.30
C GLY A 24 -11.56 -3.31 0.12
N MET A 25 -11.19 -2.39 -0.78
CA MET A 25 -9.83 -1.87 -0.92
C MET A 25 -9.54 -0.77 0.10
N THR A 26 -8.33 -0.76 0.64
CA THR A 26 -7.81 0.34 1.47
C THR A 26 -7.47 1.56 0.60
N VAL A 27 -7.28 2.72 1.23
CA VAL A 27 -6.86 3.96 0.55
C VAL A 27 -5.57 3.73 -0.26
N SER A 28 -4.59 3.04 0.34
CA SER A 28 -3.29 2.75 -0.26
C SER A 28 -3.41 1.84 -1.50
N GLU A 29 -4.18 0.76 -1.41
CA GLU A 29 -4.43 -0.17 -2.52
C GLU A 29 -5.15 0.52 -3.69
N PHE A 30 -6.18 1.31 -3.36
CA PHE A 30 -6.90 2.11 -4.34
C PHE A 30 -5.95 3.07 -5.06
N GLY A 31 -5.17 3.84 -4.30
CA GLY A 31 -4.21 4.80 -4.84
C GLY A 31 -3.18 4.17 -5.79
N ILE A 32 -2.64 3.00 -5.43
CA ILE A 32 -1.67 2.28 -6.26
C ILE A 32 -2.32 1.76 -7.54
N SER A 33 -3.52 1.16 -7.44
CA SER A 33 -4.23 0.67 -8.62
C SER A 33 -4.60 1.79 -9.61
N ALA A 34 -4.98 2.96 -9.09
CA ALA A 34 -5.26 4.16 -9.85
C ALA A 34 -3.99 4.70 -10.51
N ALA A 35 -2.89 4.81 -9.76
CA ALA A 35 -1.61 5.29 -10.26
C ALA A 35 -1.07 4.41 -11.39
N ILE A 36 -1.14 3.07 -11.24
CA ILE A 36 -0.71 2.12 -12.27
C ILE A 36 -1.55 2.31 -13.55
N GLY A 37 -2.88 2.39 -13.43
CA GLY A 37 -3.76 2.59 -14.59
C GLY A 37 -3.54 3.93 -15.27
N PHE A 38 -3.32 4.99 -14.49
CA PHE A 38 -3.02 6.31 -15.02
C PHE A 38 -1.71 6.32 -15.80
N VAL A 39 -0.63 5.76 -15.25
CA VAL A 39 0.68 5.68 -15.94
C VAL A 39 0.58 4.85 -17.22
N ILE A 40 -0.09 3.69 -17.18
CA ILE A 40 -0.31 2.87 -18.37
C ILE A 40 -1.14 3.64 -19.42
N GLY A 41 -2.17 4.36 -18.98
CA GLY A 41 -3.01 5.19 -19.85
C GLY A 41 -2.25 6.34 -20.49
N LEU A 42 -1.34 6.98 -19.76
CA LEU A 42 -0.46 8.00 -20.33
C LEU A 42 0.52 7.41 -21.36
N ILE A 43 1.11 6.25 -21.10
CA ILE A 43 2.03 5.59 -22.04
C ILE A 43 1.29 5.22 -23.34
N ILE A 44 0.12 4.61 -23.22
CA ILE A 44 -0.70 4.23 -24.38
C ILE A 44 -1.21 5.48 -25.12
N GLY A 45 -1.64 6.50 -24.38
CA GLY A 45 -2.08 7.77 -24.95
C GLY A 45 -0.96 8.50 -25.69
N LEU A 46 0.27 8.45 -25.18
CA LEU A 46 1.44 9.02 -25.84
C LEU A 46 1.79 8.23 -27.11
N LEU A 47 1.71 6.90 -27.09
CA LEU A 47 1.95 6.06 -28.26
C LEU A 47 0.91 6.33 -29.37
N LEU A 48 -0.36 6.53 -28.99
CA LEU A 48 -1.43 6.88 -29.94
C LEU A 48 -1.31 8.32 -30.43
N TRP A 49 -0.85 9.25 -29.59
CA TRP A 49 -0.57 10.62 -30.05
C TRP A 49 0.47 10.62 -31.17
N VAL A 50 1.56 9.86 -31.05
CA VAL A 50 2.58 9.73 -32.11
C VAL A 50 1.99 9.17 -33.42
N LEU A 51 0.92 8.39 -33.34
CA LEU A 51 0.31 7.75 -34.51
C LEU A 51 -0.80 8.60 -35.17
N THR A 52 -1.49 9.44 -34.38
CA THR A 52 -2.72 10.15 -34.81
C THR A 52 -2.57 11.67 -34.78
N ASP A 53 -1.51 12.22 -34.19
CA ASP A 53 -1.28 13.65 -33.89
C ASP A 53 -2.35 14.31 -33.01
N TRP A 54 -3.24 13.51 -32.41
CA TRP A 54 -4.31 13.98 -31.53
C TRP A 54 -3.89 13.97 -30.06
N TRP A 55 -3.45 15.12 -29.55
CA TRP A 55 -2.92 15.25 -28.18
C TRP A 55 -3.96 14.97 -27.08
N LEU A 56 -5.26 15.17 -27.36
CA LEU A 56 -6.34 14.95 -26.38
C LEU A 56 -6.47 13.47 -25.94
N LEU A 57 -5.89 12.54 -26.71
CA LEU A 57 -5.89 11.11 -26.36
C LEU A 57 -5.12 10.83 -25.07
N ILE A 58 -4.12 11.64 -24.74
CA ILE A 58 -3.27 11.46 -23.57
C ILE A 58 -4.07 11.56 -22.25
N PRO A 59 -4.73 12.71 -21.93
CA PRO A 59 -5.52 12.80 -20.71
C PRO A 59 -6.76 11.90 -20.73
N ALA A 60 -7.37 11.68 -21.90
CA ALA A 60 -8.55 10.83 -22.04
C ALA A 60 -8.24 9.38 -21.67
N LEU A 61 -7.18 8.80 -22.24
CA LEU A 61 -6.77 7.42 -21.96
C LEU A 61 -6.17 7.27 -20.57
N GLY A 62 -5.46 8.27 -20.06
CA GLY A 62 -5.00 8.32 -18.68
C GLY A 62 -6.15 8.15 -17.69
N MET A 63 -7.22 8.93 -17.81
CA MET A 63 -8.39 8.84 -16.95
C MET A 63 -9.19 7.55 -17.18
N LEU A 64 -9.39 7.15 -18.43
CA LEU A 64 -10.14 5.95 -18.78
C LEU A 64 -9.48 4.69 -18.19
N LEU A 65 -8.17 4.51 -18.40
CA LEU A 65 -7.46 3.35 -17.85
C LEU A 65 -7.32 3.42 -16.34
N CYS A 66 -7.17 4.60 -15.74
CA CYS A 66 -7.20 4.76 -14.28
C CYS A 66 -8.51 4.20 -13.67
N ILE A 67 -9.67 4.51 -14.26
CA ILE A 67 -10.95 3.98 -13.79
C ILE A 67 -11.04 2.47 -14.02
N LEU A 68 -10.65 1.98 -15.20
CA LEU A 68 -10.70 0.55 -15.52
C LEU A 68 -9.81 -0.29 -14.60
N THR A 69 -8.59 0.15 -14.30
CA THR A 69 -7.69 -0.60 -13.42
C THR A 69 -8.20 -0.66 -12.00
N VAL A 70 -8.82 0.41 -11.48
CA VAL A 70 -9.46 0.39 -10.16
C VAL A 70 -10.63 -0.60 -10.13
N LEU A 71 -11.46 -0.60 -11.18
CA LEU A 71 -12.60 -1.52 -11.28
C LEU A 71 -12.14 -2.97 -11.35
N ILE A 72 -11.11 -3.30 -12.12
CA ILE A 72 -10.57 -4.67 -12.18
C ILE A 72 -9.80 -5.01 -10.89
N GLY A 73 -9.06 -4.03 -10.35
CA GLY A 73 -8.25 -4.13 -9.15
C GLY A 73 -9.06 -4.58 -7.94
N LYS A 74 -10.34 -4.20 -7.85
CA LYS A 74 -11.24 -4.66 -6.77
C LYS A 74 -11.27 -6.19 -6.63
N GLY A 75 -11.34 -6.90 -7.76
CA GLY A 75 -11.43 -8.36 -7.77
C GLY A 75 -10.09 -9.02 -7.46
N ILE A 76 -9.01 -8.46 -8.02
CA ILE A 76 -7.65 -8.95 -7.82
C ILE A 76 -7.23 -8.77 -6.34
N VAL A 77 -7.48 -7.59 -5.76
CA VAL A 77 -7.17 -7.30 -4.36
C VAL A 77 -8.03 -8.17 -3.44
N ALA A 78 -9.32 -8.35 -3.73
CA ALA A 78 -10.17 -9.25 -2.96
C ALA A 78 -9.67 -10.71 -3.01
N ALA A 79 -9.18 -11.17 -4.16
CA ALA A 79 -8.57 -12.50 -4.30
C ALA A 79 -7.24 -12.62 -3.53
N LEU A 80 -6.36 -11.62 -3.65
CA LEU A 80 -5.08 -11.55 -2.94
C LEU A 80 -5.24 -11.52 -1.41
N LYS A 81 -6.33 -10.92 -0.92
CA LYS A 81 -6.67 -10.88 0.50
C LYS A 81 -7.23 -12.20 1.04
N ARG A 82 -7.59 -13.18 0.20
CA ARG A 82 -8.13 -14.46 0.68
C ARG A 82 -7.08 -15.23 1.50
N GLY A 83 -7.40 -15.52 2.76
CA GLY A 83 -6.55 -16.31 3.65
C GLY A 83 -5.30 -15.60 4.17
N LYS A 84 -5.19 -14.27 4.00
CA LYS A 84 -4.07 -13.46 4.52
C LYS A 84 -4.54 -12.57 5.69
N PRO A 85 -3.66 -12.31 6.68
CA PRO A 85 -4.00 -11.44 7.81
C PRO A 85 -4.25 -9.99 7.37
N GLU A 86 -5.02 -9.25 8.18
CA GLU A 86 -5.32 -7.83 7.90
C GLU A 86 -4.02 -6.99 7.81
N SER A 87 -3.99 -5.99 6.92
CA SER A 87 -2.82 -5.12 6.62
C SER A 87 -1.58 -5.80 6.02
N TYR A 88 -1.61 -7.10 5.72
CA TYR A 88 -0.48 -7.81 5.08
C TYR A 88 -0.04 -7.18 3.75
N LEU A 89 -1.02 -6.84 2.89
CA LEU A 89 -0.73 -6.32 1.56
C LEU A 89 -0.05 -4.94 1.62
N ASN A 90 -0.55 -4.04 2.46
CA ASN A 90 0.05 -2.72 2.67
C ASN A 90 1.48 -2.83 3.20
N ARG A 91 1.72 -3.74 4.15
CA ARG A 91 3.06 -3.97 4.71
C ARG A 91 4.03 -4.46 3.64
N LYS A 92 3.59 -5.39 2.79
CA LYS A 92 4.39 -5.93 1.68
C LYS A 92 4.68 -4.87 0.61
N ILE A 93 3.71 -4.01 0.31
CA ILE A 93 3.89 -2.86 -0.59
C ILE A 93 4.92 -1.89 -0.02
N GLU A 94 4.81 -1.56 1.27
CA GLU A 94 5.75 -0.66 1.95
C GLU A 94 7.17 -1.23 1.94
N GLU A 95 7.32 -2.53 2.21
CA GLU A 95 8.60 -3.23 2.11
C GLU A 95 9.18 -3.18 0.69
N LYS A 96 8.36 -3.42 -0.34
CA LYS A 96 8.78 -3.38 -1.75
C LYS A 96 9.15 -1.97 -2.20
N LEU A 97 8.41 -0.96 -1.77
CA LEU A 97 8.75 0.43 -2.03
C LEU A 97 10.05 0.82 -1.34
N ASP A 98 10.25 0.44 -0.08
CA ASP A 98 11.50 0.66 0.65
C ASP A 98 12.68 -0.07 0.01
N GLU A 99 12.45 -1.20 -0.65
CA GLU A 99 13.46 -1.91 -1.46
C GLU A 99 13.83 -1.15 -2.72
N ILE A 100 12.82 -0.70 -3.48
CA ILE A 100 13.02 0.06 -4.73
C ILE A 100 13.68 1.42 -4.47
N LEU A 101 13.30 2.09 -3.37
CA LEU A 101 13.85 3.40 -2.97
C LEU A 101 15.16 3.32 -2.18
N MET A 102 15.77 2.13 -2.05
CA MET A 102 16.98 1.90 -1.24
C MET A 102 16.86 2.41 0.21
N GLY A 103 15.67 2.35 0.76
CA GLY A 103 15.42 2.73 2.14
C GLY A 103 15.87 1.66 3.14
N ASN A 104 16.10 2.12 4.36
CA ASN A 104 16.60 1.32 5.49
C ASN A 104 15.57 1.27 6.64
N LYS A 105 14.28 1.44 6.32
CA LYS A 105 13.22 1.51 7.32
C LYS A 105 12.93 0.14 7.92
N PHE A 106 13.07 -0.93 7.13
CA PHE A 106 12.86 -2.29 7.58
C PHE A 106 14.18 -2.97 7.99
N ILE A 107 14.12 -3.72 9.11
CA ILE A 107 15.25 -4.54 9.55
C ILE A 107 15.37 -5.74 8.61
N ARG A 108 16.32 -5.69 7.68
CA ARG A 108 16.66 -6.79 6.76
C ARG A 108 17.78 -7.69 7.27
N ARG A 109 18.08 -7.63 8.57
CA ARG A 109 19.18 -8.40 9.15
C ARG A 109 18.72 -9.83 9.42
N GLU A 110 19.48 -10.78 8.89
CA GLU A 110 19.39 -12.18 9.24
C GLU A 110 20.46 -12.46 10.29
N GLY A 111 20.11 -13.17 11.36
CA GLY A 111 21.06 -13.43 12.44
C GLY A 111 20.53 -14.44 13.43
N VAL A 112 21.46 -15.14 14.08
CA VAL A 112 21.14 -16.11 15.13
C VAL A 112 20.69 -15.34 16.36
N TRP A 113 19.51 -15.67 16.88
CA TRP A 113 19.04 -15.11 18.14
C TRP A 113 19.96 -15.61 19.27
N SER A 114 20.69 -14.70 19.91
CA SER A 114 21.49 -15.00 21.11
C SER A 114 20.82 -14.40 22.33
N ILE A 115 20.67 -15.19 23.40
CA ILE A 115 19.98 -14.77 24.64
C ILE A 115 20.97 -14.06 25.60
N ARG A 116 22.28 -14.04 25.30
CA ARG A 116 23.27 -13.38 26.16
C ARG A 116 23.16 -11.87 26.04
N ARG A 117 22.87 -11.19 27.16
CA ARG A 117 23.15 -9.76 27.32
C ARG A 117 24.65 -9.54 27.20
N GLN A 118 25.09 -8.86 26.14
CA GLN A 118 26.45 -8.35 26.10
C GLN A 118 26.54 -7.16 27.05
N LYS A 119 27.51 -7.22 27.98
CA LYS A 119 27.77 -6.16 28.94
C LYS A 119 28.23 -4.94 28.14
N GLY A 120 27.47 -3.85 28.17
CA GLY A 120 27.79 -2.62 27.45
C GLY A 120 29.20 -2.16 27.84
N ASN A 121 30.08 -2.04 26.84
CA ASN A 121 31.43 -1.58 27.05
C ASN A 121 31.37 -0.08 27.36
N GLN A 122 31.42 0.29 28.65
CA GLN A 122 31.65 1.66 29.04
C GLN A 122 33.13 1.95 28.83
N LYS A 123 33.42 2.73 27.78
CA LYS A 123 34.67 3.49 27.68
C LYS A 123 34.41 4.90 28.16
#